data_AF-A0A1F7I8N8-F1
#
_entry.id   AF-A0A1F7I8N8-F1
#
_cell.length_a   1.000
_cell.length_b   1.000
_cell.length_c   1.000
_cell.angle_alpha   90.00
_cell.angle_beta   90.00
_cell.angle_gamma   90.00
#
_symmetry.space_group_name_H-M   'P 1'
#
loop_
_entity.id
_entity.type
_entity.pdbx_description
1 polymer ?
#
loop_
_entity_poly.entity_id
_entity_poly.type
_entity_poly.pdbx_seq_one_letter_code
_entity_poly.pdbx_strand_id
1 'polypeptide(L)'
;MAPISSPTTTPTPTPTIPQPRQFNIPKINVSAPIVPVGVDENGKMQLPENINEVGWYEPGFKPGEQGNAVISGHLDSATGEGAIFYHLHELEPGDNLITTDEFGNQYTFAVTAKKAYEFDKVPLEEVFGKSAKKQLNLITCTGQWIADQQNYSHRMIIYSELQSVSHFQISPTM
;
A
#
# COMPACT_ATOMS: atom_id res chain seq x y z
N MET A 1 -53.88 10.14 -27.08
CA MET A 1 -52.91 10.61 -26.07
C MET A 1 -52.00 9.44 -25.78
N ALA A 2 -50.74 9.48 -26.21
CA ALA A 2 -49.75 8.45 -25.91
C ALA A 2 -48.98 8.86 -24.63
N PRO A 3 -48.66 7.93 -23.71
CA PRO A 3 -47.82 8.26 -22.57
C PRO A 3 -46.39 8.54 -23.04
N ILE A 4 -45.84 9.67 -22.57
CA ILE A 4 -44.43 10.03 -22.74
C ILE A 4 -43.60 9.16 -21.79
N SER A 5 -42.73 8.31 -22.33
CA SER A 5 -41.76 7.54 -21.54
C SER A 5 -40.67 8.48 -21.01
N SER A 6 -40.51 8.54 -19.69
CA SER A 6 -39.42 9.25 -19.03
C SER A 6 -38.04 8.70 -19.43
N PRO A 7 -37.00 9.52 -19.54
CA PRO A 7 -35.65 9.02 -19.79
C PRO A 7 -35.13 8.27 -18.56
N THR A 8 -34.77 7.00 -18.75
CA THR A 8 -34.00 6.21 -17.78
C THR A 8 -32.61 6.81 -17.66
N THR A 9 -32.27 7.39 -16.51
CA THR A 9 -30.89 7.77 -16.20
C THR A 9 -30.05 6.52 -16.02
N THR A 10 -29.21 6.19 -17.00
CA THR A 10 -28.17 5.16 -16.86
C THR A 10 -27.24 5.57 -15.71
N PRO A 11 -27.02 4.70 -14.69
CA PRO A 11 -26.06 5.01 -13.63
C PRO A 11 -24.66 5.14 -14.25
N THR A 12 -23.99 6.25 -14.00
CA THR A 12 -22.58 6.43 -14.37
C THR A 12 -21.75 5.38 -13.64
N PRO A 13 -20.92 4.56 -14.33
CA PRO A 13 -20.04 3.63 -13.67
C PRO A 13 -19.13 4.40 -12.72
N THR A 14 -19.09 4.00 -11.45
CA THR A 14 -18.11 4.54 -10.50
C THR A 14 -16.72 4.21 -11.06
N PRO A 15 -15.81 5.19 -11.22
CA PRO A 15 -14.48 4.89 -11.73
C PRO A 15 -13.78 3.90 -10.80
N THR A 16 -13.54 2.70 -11.31
CA THR A 16 -12.79 1.65 -10.61
C THR A 16 -11.33 2.06 -10.55
N ILE A 17 -10.76 2.13 -9.33
CA ILE A 17 -9.31 2.35 -9.17
C ILE A 17 -8.57 1.14 -9.79
N PRO A 18 -7.61 1.36 -10.70
CA PRO A 18 -6.84 0.28 -11.34
C PRO A 18 -5.90 -0.45 -10.37
N GLN A 19 -5.35 -1.61 -10.77
CA GLN A 19 -4.43 -2.36 -9.92
C GLN A 19 -3.06 -1.68 -9.82
N PRO A 20 -2.47 -1.59 -8.60
CA PRO A 20 -1.13 -1.06 -8.43
C PRO A 20 -0.09 -2.05 -8.96
N ARG A 21 0.97 -1.54 -9.62
CA ARG A 21 2.03 -2.38 -10.23
C ARG A 21 3.44 -2.04 -9.81
N GLN A 22 3.72 -0.78 -9.51
CA GLN A 22 5.06 -0.33 -9.11
C GLN A 22 4.98 0.53 -7.87
N PHE A 23 5.96 0.37 -6.99
CA PHE A 23 6.09 1.14 -5.77
C PHE A 23 7.46 1.82 -5.70
N ASN A 24 7.47 3.08 -5.29
CA ASN A 24 8.67 3.88 -5.20
C ASN A 24 8.71 4.69 -3.89
N ILE A 25 9.89 4.74 -3.28
CA ILE A 25 10.21 5.65 -2.17
C ILE A 25 11.51 6.37 -2.50
N PRO A 26 11.46 7.58 -3.10
CA PRO A 26 12.65 8.28 -3.58
C PRO A 26 13.70 8.52 -2.50
N LYS A 27 13.26 8.85 -1.27
CA LYS A 27 14.14 9.18 -0.13
C LYS A 27 15.16 8.09 0.17
N ILE A 28 14.76 6.83 0.03
CA ILE A 28 15.55 5.64 0.37
C ILE A 28 15.86 4.77 -0.87
N ASN A 29 15.71 5.35 -2.07
CA ASN A 29 15.98 4.68 -3.36
C ASN A 29 15.26 3.34 -3.57
N VAL A 30 14.05 3.20 -3.03
CA VAL A 30 13.23 1.99 -3.25
C VAL A 30 12.50 2.12 -4.59
N SER A 31 12.60 1.06 -5.39
CA SER A 31 11.81 0.84 -6.59
C SER A 31 11.51 -0.66 -6.70
N ALA A 32 10.25 -1.04 -6.53
CA ALA A 32 9.86 -2.44 -6.42
C ALA A 32 8.57 -2.75 -7.20
N PRO A 33 8.43 -3.97 -7.75
CA PRO A 33 7.14 -4.47 -8.20
C PRO A 33 6.17 -4.61 -7.03
N ILE A 34 4.91 -4.29 -7.29
CA ILE A 34 3.81 -4.60 -6.38
C ILE A 34 3.16 -5.91 -6.83
N VAL A 35 3.04 -6.86 -5.90
CA VAL A 35 2.32 -8.12 -6.10
C VAL A 35 1.11 -8.19 -5.16
N PRO A 36 -0.04 -8.74 -5.59
CA PRO A 36 -1.17 -8.95 -4.70
C PRO A 36 -0.83 -10.06 -3.68
N VAL A 37 -1.16 -9.83 -2.41
CA VAL A 37 -1.00 -10.81 -1.32
C VAL A 37 -2.29 -10.90 -0.50
N GLY A 38 -2.53 -12.07 0.09
CA GLY A 38 -3.68 -12.35 0.93
C GLY A 38 -3.31 -12.45 2.40
N VAL A 39 -4.00 -13.37 3.10
CA VAL A 39 -3.68 -13.77 4.47
C VAL A 39 -3.21 -15.22 4.51
N ASP A 40 -2.34 -15.54 5.46
CA ASP A 40 -1.95 -16.92 5.76
C ASP A 40 -3.03 -17.66 6.58
N GLU A 41 -2.77 -18.92 6.90
CA GLU A 41 -3.67 -19.77 7.70
C GLU A 41 -3.92 -19.23 9.13
N ASN A 42 -3.05 -18.35 9.61
CA ASN A 42 -3.15 -17.69 10.91
C ASN A 42 -3.83 -16.31 10.82
N GLY A 43 -4.33 -15.92 9.64
CA GLY A 43 -4.98 -14.64 9.39
C GLY A 43 -4.02 -13.45 9.31
N LYS A 44 -2.71 -13.68 9.18
CA LYS A 44 -1.71 -12.62 9.03
C LYS A 44 -1.53 -12.27 7.56
N MET A 45 -1.33 -10.99 7.27
CA MET A 45 -0.98 -10.56 5.91
C MET A 45 0.29 -11.29 5.44
N GLN A 46 0.20 -11.92 4.28
CA GLN A 46 1.33 -12.61 3.66
C GLN A 46 2.39 -11.59 3.21
N LEU A 47 3.66 -12.00 3.25
CA LEU A 47 4.75 -11.25 2.63
C LEU A 47 4.93 -11.73 1.18
N PRO A 48 5.45 -10.87 0.28
CA PRO A 48 5.84 -11.30 -1.06
C PRO A 48 6.93 -12.38 -0.98
N GLU A 49 6.99 -13.28 -1.95
CA GLU A 49 8.01 -14.36 -1.97
C GLU A 49 9.43 -13.79 -2.19
N ASN A 50 9.55 -12.74 -3.00
CA ASN A 50 10.81 -12.10 -3.32
C ASN A 50 11.11 -10.93 -2.36
N ILE A 51 12.33 -10.89 -1.82
CA ILE A 51 12.79 -9.81 -0.92
C ILE A 51 12.88 -8.42 -1.57
N ASN A 52 12.85 -8.36 -2.90
CA ASN A 52 12.88 -7.13 -3.71
C ASN A 52 11.49 -6.69 -4.18
N GLU A 53 10.44 -7.42 -3.81
CA GLU A 53 9.05 -7.09 -4.11
C GLU A 53 8.35 -6.54 -2.89
N VAL A 54 7.22 -5.86 -3.12
CA VAL A 54 6.30 -5.46 -2.07
C VAL A 54 4.93 -6.08 -2.31
N GLY A 55 4.28 -6.52 -1.23
CA GLY A 55 2.97 -7.15 -1.27
C GLY A 55 1.87 -6.14 -0.97
N TRP A 56 0.92 -5.94 -1.88
CA TRP A 56 -0.31 -5.18 -1.61
C TRP A 56 -1.40 -6.11 -1.08
N TYR A 57 -2.06 -5.73 0.02
CA TYR A 57 -3.17 -6.48 0.59
C TYR A 57 -4.42 -6.40 -0.30
N GLU A 58 -4.56 -7.35 -1.23
CA GLU A 58 -5.63 -7.36 -2.23
C GLU A 58 -7.06 -7.40 -1.63
N PRO A 59 -7.33 -8.14 -0.53
CA PRO A 59 -8.66 -8.16 0.07
C PRO A 59 -9.10 -6.80 0.64
N GLY A 60 -8.17 -5.85 0.80
CA GLY A 60 -8.41 -4.51 1.31
C GLY A 60 -8.63 -3.45 0.21
N PHE A 61 -8.26 -2.21 0.52
CA PHE A 61 -8.42 -1.07 -0.38
C PHE A 61 -7.27 -0.97 -1.38
N LYS A 62 -7.57 -0.49 -2.59
CA LYS A 62 -6.54 -0.16 -3.57
C LYS A 62 -5.86 1.17 -3.22
N PRO A 63 -4.56 1.35 -3.49
CA PRO A 63 -3.91 2.65 -3.37
C PRO A 63 -4.66 3.72 -4.20
N GLY A 64 -5.16 4.77 -3.54
CA GLY A 64 -5.94 5.84 -4.16
C GLY A 64 -7.46 5.73 -3.97
N GLU A 65 -7.93 4.58 -3.49
CA GLU A 65 -9.29 4.37 -3.01
C GLU A 65 -9.50 5.04 -1.65
N GLN A 66 -10.76 5.36 -1.32
CA GLN A 66 -11.11 5.85 0.02
C GLN A 66 -11.08 4.68 1.02
N GLY A 67 -10.13 4.72 1.95
CA GLY A 67 -9.85 3.64 2.88
C GLY A 67 -8.35 3.51 3.16
N ASN A 68 -7.98 2.41 3.81
CA ASN A 68 -6.59 2.10 4.13
C ASN A 68 -6.05 1.03 3.17
N ALA A 69 -5.29 1.45 2.15
CA ALA A 69 -4.49 0.51 1.38
C ALA A 69 -3.27 0.09 2.19
N VAL A 70 -2.84 -1.17 2.09
CA VAL A 70 -1.70 -1.69 2.86
C VAL A 70 -0.69 -2.34 1.94
N ILE A 71 0.59 -1.96 2.10
CA ILE A 71 1.72 -2.59 1.41
C ILE A 71 2.71 -3.13 2.45
N SER A 72 3.05 -4.41 2.34
CA SER A 72 4.07 -5.09 3.14
C SER A 72 5.37 -5.28 2.37
N GLY A 73 6.49 -5.32 3.08
CA GLY A 73 7.79 -5.67 2.51
C GLY A 73 8.75 -6.20 3.56
N HIS A 74 9.74 -6.96 3.11
CA HIS A 74 10.76 -7.57 3.95
C HIS A 74 11.71 -6.53 4.55
N LEU A 75 11.99 -6.65 5.85
CA LEU A 75 13.02 -5.83 6.51
C LEU A 75 14.41 -6.33 6.12
N ASP A 76 14.60 -7.64 6.17
CA ASP A 76 15.85 -8.35 5.98
C ASP A 76 15.64 -9.64 5.16
N SER A 77 16.72 -10.17 4.62
CA SER A 77 16.76 -11.45 3.93
C SER A 77 17.05 -12.60 4.92
N ALA A 78 16.88 -13.84 4.46
CA ALA A 78 17.30 -15.03 5.22
C ALA A 78 18.82 -15.07 5.52
N THR A 79 19.63 -14.27 4.82
CA THR A 79 21.08 -14.11 5.06
C THR A 79 21.41 -12.97 6.03
N GLY A 80 20.39 -12.23 6.51
CA GLY A 80 20.55 -11.08 7.40
C GLY A 80 20.97 -9.78 6.70
N GLU A 81 20.96 -9.76 5.37
CA GLU A 81 21.18 -8.55 4.58
C GLU A 81 19.89 -7.72 4.53
N GLY A 82 20.01 -6.38 4.48
CA GLY A 82 18.85 -5.51 4.37
C GLY A 82 18.04 -5.78 3.11
N ALA A 83 16.73 -5.98 3.25
CA ALA A 83 15.80 -6.15 2.13
C ALA A 83 15.16 -4.80 1.73
N ILE A 84 14.13 -4.84 0.89
CA ILE A 84 13.54 -3.63 0.27
C ILE A 84 13.08 -2.57 1.28
N PHE A 85 12.67 -2.97 2.49
CA PHE A 85 12.16 -2.08 3.53
C PHE A 85 13.14 -1.85 4.70
N TYR A 86 14.40 -2.26 4.57
CA TYR A 86 15.43 -2.08 5.60
C TYR A 86 15.57 -0.62 6.07
N HIS A 87 15.52 0.33 5.14
CA HIS A 87 15.66 1.76 5.40
C HIS A 87 14.33 2.49 5.70
N LEU A 88 13.20 1.78 5.90
CA LEU A 88 11.91 2.44 6.21
C LEU A 88 11.96 3.32 7.46
N HIS A 89 12.84 2.97 8.41
CA HIS A 89 13.04 3.73 9.63
C HIS A 89 13.59 5.15 9.40
N GLU A 90 14.13 5.44 8.22
CA GLU A 90 14.66 6.76 7.84
C GLU A 90 13.57 7.72 7.35
N LEU A 91 12.35 7.23 7.07
CA LEU A 91 11.27 8.09 6.59
C LEU A 91 10.73 9.01 7.67
N GLU A 92 10.41 10.23 7.27
CA GLU A 92 9.87 11.28 8.10
C GLU A 92 8.54 11.82 7.52
N PRO A 93 7.69 12.45 8.34
CA PRO A 93 6.50 13.13 7.84
C PRO A 93 6.84 14.12 6.72
N GLY A 94 6.10 14.04 5.61
CA GLY A 94 6.33 14.80 4.38
C GLY A 94 7.12 14.06 3.29
N ASP A 95 7.75 12.92 3.60
CA ASP A 95 8.38 12.10 2.57
C ASP A 95 7.33 11.47 1.64
N ASN A 96 7.70 11.29 0.36
CA ASN A 96 6.79 10.79 -0.65
C ASN A 96 6.85 9.27 -0.80
N LEU A 97 5.67 8.66 -0.85
CA LEU A 97 5.45 7.29 -1.29
C LEU A 97 4.67 7.33 -2.61
N ILE A 98 5.08 6.56 -3.60
CA ILE A 98 4.50 6.64 -4.93
C ILE A 98 4.10 5.24 -5.39
N THR A 99 2.83 5.08 -5.79
CA THR A 99 2.36 3.88 -6.49
C THR A 99 2.02 4.23 -7.92
N THR A 100 2.40 3.37 -8.86
CA THR A 100 1.98 3.47 -10.27
C THR A 100 1.08 2.30 -10.61
N ASP A 101 -0.05 2.56 -11.25
CA ASP A 101 -1.01 1.54 -11.65
C ASP A 101 -0.69 0.91 -13.02
N GLU A 102 -1.47 -0.09 -13.40
CA GLU A 102 -1.32 -0.82 -14.67
C GLU A 102 -1.49 0.05 -15.93
N PHE A 103 -2.11 1.22 -15.83
CA PHE A 103 -2.27 2.18 -16.93
C PHE A 103 -1.24 3.32 -16.88
N GLY A 104 -0.32 3.27 -15.92
CA GLY A 104 0.73 4.28 -15.74
C GLY A 104 0.29 5.51 -14.93
N ASN A 105 -0.92 5.52 -14.35
CA ASN A 105 -1.29 6.63 -13.46
C ASN A 105 -0.50 6.53 -12.16
N GLN A 106 -0.02 7.67 -11.70
CA GLN A 106 0.82 7.78 -10.52
C GLN A 106 0.04 8.41 -9.37
N TYR A 107 0.08 7.77 -8.21
CA TYR A 107 -0.55 8.21 -6.98
C TYR A 107 0.56 8.54 -5.99
N THR A 108 0.62 9.79 -5.56
CA THR A 108 1.62 10.29 -4.61
C THR A 108 0.98 10.46 -3.25
N PHE A 109 1.56 9.82 -2.24
CA PHE A 109 1.16 9.90 -0.85
C PHE A 109 2.28 10.57 -0.05
N ALA A 110 1.90 11.39 0.92
CA ALA A 110 2.85 11.98 1.86
C ALA A 110 2.79 11.23 3.19
N VAL A 111 3.95 10.86 3.74
CA VAL A 111 4.06 10.27 5.07
C VAL A 111 3.50 11.25 6.09
N THR A 112 2.63 10.78 6.97
CA THR A 112 2.00 11.56 8.03
C THR A 112 2.51 11.15 9.41
N ALA A 113 2.81 9.88 9.61
CA ALA A 113 3.34 9.36 10.87
C ALA A 113 4.13 8.06 10.67
N LYS A 114 5.05 7.81 11.59
CA LYS A 114 5.77 6.54 11.74
C LYS A 114 5.56 6.05 13.16
N LYS A 115 5.11 4.80 13.32
CA LYS A 115 4.90 4.18 14.63
C LYS A 115 5.44 2.75 14.63
N ALA A 116 5.95 2.31 15.77
CA ALA A 116 6.29 0.92 16.00
C ALA A 116 5.34 0.34 17.05
N TYR A 117 4.79 -0.83 16.78
CA TYR A 117 3.92 -1.56 17.69
C TYR A 117 4.54 -2.93 17.97
N GLU A 118 4.28 -3.49 19.15
CA GLU A 118 4.52 -4.91 19.39
C GLU A 118 3.74 -5.73 18.34
N PHE A 119 4.28 -6.86 17.90
CA PHE A 119 3.73 -7.61 16.77
C PHE A 119 2.26 -8.07 16.97
N ASP A 120 1.82 -8.19 18.22
CA ASP A 120 0.48 -8.60 18.66
C ASP A 120 -0.43 -7.41 19.04
N LYS A 121 0.09 -6.18 19.05
CA LYS A 121 -0.63 -4.95 19.43
C LYS A 121 -0.83 -3.98 18.26
N VAL A 122 -0.65 -4.45 17.02
CA VAL A 122 -0.91 -3.63 15.83
C VAL A 122 -2.41 -3.28 15.79
N PRO A 123 -2.79 -2.00 15.72
CA PRO A 123 -4.19 -1.60 15.66
C PRO A 123 -4.78 -1.92 14.27
N LEU A 124 -5.29 -3.14 14.09
CA LEU A 124 -5.72 -3.66 12.79
C LEU A 124 -6.78 -2.78 12.12
N GLU A 125 -7.74 -2.25 12.87
CA GLU A 125 -8.76 -1.34 12.32
C GLU A 125 -8.15 -0.02 11.79
N GLU A 126 -7.13 0.52 12.44
CA GLU A 126 -6.43 1.74 11.98
C GLU A 126 -5.57 1.45 10.74
N VAL A 127 -5.02 0.23 10.62
CA VAL A 127 -4.09 -0.14 9.55
C VAL A 127 -4.79 -0.71 8.32
N PHE A 128 -5.78 -1.58 8.48
CA PHE A 128 -6.47 -2.32 7.41
C PHE A 128 -7.94 -1.91 7.25
N GLY A 129 -8.52 -1.22 8.23
CA GLY A 129 -9.95 -0.92 8.26
C GLY A 129 -10.37 0.21 7.33
N LYS A 130 -11.62 0.63 7.45
CA LYS A 130 -12.19 1.75 6.68
C LYS A 130 -11.62 3.07 7.18
N SER A 131 -11.39 3.99 6.25
CA SER A 131 -11.02 5.37 6.53
C SER A 131 -11.82 6.31 5.64
N ALA A 132 -12.16 7.49 6.16
CA ALA A 132 -12.72 8.56 5.35
C ALA A 132 -11.67 9.19 4.41
N LYS A 133 -10.39 8.96 4.70
CA LYS A 133 -9.24 9.45 3.92
C LYS A 133 -8.78 8.39 2.93
N LYS A 134 -7.95 8.80 1.98
CA LYS A 134 -7.28 7.91 1.01
C LYS A 134 -5.88 7.63 1.52
N GLN A 135 -5.71 6.58 2.31
CA GLN A 135 -4.46 6.29 3.01
C GLN A 135 -3.71 5.13 2.36
N LEU A 136 -2.39 5.18 2.48
CA LEU A 136 -1.50 4.07 2.18
C LEU A 136 -0.63 3.81 3.41
N ASN A 137 -0.76 2.61 3.99
CA ASN A 137 -0.02 2.19 5.15
C ASN A 137 1.05 1.19 4.72
N LEU A 138 2.31 1.45 5.08
CA LEU A 138 3.39 0.49 4.90
C LEU A 138 3.59 -0.31 6.17
N ILE A 139 3.78 -1.62 6.05
CA ILE A 139 4.08 -2.50 7.18
C ILE A 139 5.37 -3.28 6.92
N THR A 140 6.24 -3.30 7.93
CA THR A 140 7.43 -4.17 7.91
C THR A 140 7.75 -4.70 9.32
N CYS A 141 8.55 -5.76 9.37
CA CYS A 141 9.14 -6.27 10.61
C CYS A 141 10.12 -5.25 11.20
N THR A 142 10.25 -5.18 12.52
CA THR A 142 11.27 -4.34 13.17
C THR A 142 11.57 -4.81 14.59
N GLY A 143 12.58 -4.22 15.23
CA GLY A 143 12.99 -4.53 16.59
C GLY A 143 13.86 -5.79 16.69
N GLN A 144 13.80 -6.47 17.83
CA GLN A 144 14.58 -7.67 18.12
C GLN A 144 13.98 -8.91 17.45
N TRP A 145 14.83 -9.78 16.91
CA TRP A 145 14.47 -11.13 16.46
C TRP A 145 14.22 -12.05 17.66
N ILE A 146 13.07 -12.72 17.67
CA ILE A 146 12.66 -13.70 18.68
C ILE A 146 12.75 -15.08 18.05
N ALA A 147 13.85 -15.80 18.31
CA ALA A 147 14.17 -17.07 17.66
C ALA A 147 13.09 -18.14 17.85
N ASP A 148 12.55 -18.28 19.07
CA ASP A 148 11.53 -19.28 19.41
C ASP A 148 10.21 -19.08 18.66
N GLN A 149 9.93 -17.84 18.24
CA GLN A 149 8.72 -17.48 17.48
C GLN A 149 8.99 -17.28 16.00
N GLN A 150 10.26 -17.39 15.57
CA GLN A 150 10.74 -17.04 14.24
C GLN A 150 10.16 -15.71 13.74
N ASN A 151 10.14 -14.71 14.62
CA ASN A 151 9.44 -13.46 14.37
C ASN A 151 10.17 -12.27 15.00
N TYR A 152 9.94 -11.10 14.43
CA TYR A 152 10.34 -9.84 14.99
C TYR A 152 9.36 -9.38 16.08
N SER A 153 9.92 -8.86 17.18
CA SER A 153 9.18 -8.34 18.33
C SER A 153 8.20 -7.22 17.97
N HIS A 154 8.46 -6.47 16.89
CA HIS A 154 7.66 -5.31 16.53
C HIS A 154 7.28 -5.29 15.05
N ARG A 155 6.32 -4.43 14.73
CA ARG A 155 5.97 -4.00 13.38
C ARG A 155 6.09 -2.49 13.28
N MET A 156 6.83 -2.03 12.28
CA MET A 156 6.85 -0.62 11.92
C MET A 156 5.74 -0.35 10.93
N ILE A 157 4.92 0.65 11.24
CA ILE A 157 3.86 1.15 10.38
C ILE A 157 4.20 2.57 9.96
N ILE A 158 4.26 2.80 8.65
CA ILE A 158 4.29 4.15 8.07
C ILE A 158 2.88 4.48 7.60
N TYR A 159 2.30 5.53 8.17
CA TYR A 159 1.02 6.05 7.75
C TYR A 159 1.25 7.15 6.73
N SER A 160 0.46 7.15 5.66
CA SER A 160 0.51 8.20 4.64
C SER A 160 -0.89 8.51 4.11
N GLU A 161 -1.02 9.67 3.48
CA GLU A 161 -2.27 10.13 2.89
C GLU A 161 -2.03 10.61 1.46
N LEU A 162 -2.98 10.32 0.57
CA LEU A 162 -2.91 10.69 -0.84
C LEU A 162 -2.88 12.21 -0.98
N GLN A 163 -1.83 12.71 -1.64
CA GLN A 163 -1.65 14.13 -1.92
C GLN A 163 -2.09 14.48 -3.34
N SER A 164 -1.73 13.65 -4.32
CA SER A 164 -2.01 13.92 -5.74
C SER A 164 -2.10 12.66 -6.58
N VAL A 165 -2.83 12.76 -7.69
CA VAL A 165 -2.89 11.75 -8.74
C VAL A 165 -2.53 12.38 -10.07
N SER A 166 -1.52 11.82 -10.73
CA SER A 166 -1.07 12.20 -12.07
C SER A 166 -1.50 11.12 -13.05
N HIS A 167 -2.34 11.48 -14.02
CA HIS A 167 -2.79 10.53 -15.03
C HIS A 167 -1.82 10.51 -16.20
N PHE A 168 -1.47 9.31 -16.69
CA PHE A 168 -0.65 9.19 -17.88
C PHE A 168 -1.49 9.60 -19.10
N GLN A 169 -1.22 10.80 -19.65
CA GLN A 169 -1.88 11.26 -20.87
C GLN A 169 -1.06 10.84 -22.09
N ILE A 170 -1.61 9.95 -22.90
CA ILE A 170 -1.09 9.71 -24.24
C ILE A 170 -1.62 10.84 -25.11
N SER A 171 -0.77 11.79 -25.49
CA SER A 171 -1.11 12.76 -26.53
C SER A 171 -1.41 12.00 -27.83
N PRO A 172 -2.59 12.14 -28.45
CA PRO A 172 -2.82 11.56 -29.76
C PRO A 172 -1.92 12.30 -30.76
N THR A 173 -1.00 11.56 -31.38
CA THR A 173 -0.27 12.04 -32.55
C THR A 173 -1.30 12.28 -33.66
N MET A 174 -1.47 13.54 -34.08
CA MET A 174 -2.27 13.90 -35.26
C MET A 174 -1.62 13.39 -36.54
#